data_AF-A0A8T1EFM7-F1
#
_entry.id   AF-A0A8T1EFM7-F1
#
_cell.length_a   1.000
_cell.length_b   1.000
_cell.length_c   1.000
_cell.angle_alpha   90.00
_cell.angle_beta   90.00
_cell.angle_gamma   90.00
#
_symmetry.space_group_name_H-M   'P 1'
#
loop_
_entity.id
_entity.type
_entity.pdbx_description
1 polymer ?
#
loop_
_entity_poly.entity_id
_entity_poly.type
_entity_poly.pdbx_seq_one_letter_code
_entity_poly.pdbx_strand_id
1 'polypeptide(L)'
;MRIESERRTLPVLRALVVKNWTVKRRHPFATWSEVLNPLLCILLFVALKRFEPDVMVPAGWATSDVYESASAYGSTWNLYATTDVESALNEGLSSAGIVVPKDSKSGSGGSNSSDGTFSATSLLEILSNSLQIPRFYFTETTMPGLLLSLSLQALMEGNNLAELGEEGLMDCALKFLLFGYTGAERTTYHVPNACKGKVVPYKIAITPDTPYTREYFAAALETWYPRIALAPPVKGISLLTIPSFADSHVFFDNETALEAYVTSEEYGTEVQYPKIYGAIAFEEFPQDISTFGDLEGYSIAYSLRFNSTGSVSAVPKTKKPRPNTISKFVPAENTMKYATRGFMTLQTVVARFLNCMPIWDAQSETTNGTCQVDQAVMAANAENDRRLLEQLEKDMIIGTAFTLLNTVKDLITSIASVTLPNVSVDTIPPLSVERLLVPLRMAPQSYHGAGVYGTPTQAFRYAPFFDKIAVVFPIGFVLSYLYLVSRVIVSFLMEKETRSRELMRILGAKDTELFAGWVLAYLPILLLGAMLQTFGAHVSATAS
;
A
#
# COMPACT_ATOMS: atom_id res chain seq x y z
N MET A 1 -64.72 1.81 21.10
CA MET A 1 -64.07 0.95 20.07
C MET A 1 -62.57 0.72 20.26
N ARG A 2 -61.66 1.72 20.27
CA ARG A 2 -60.21 1.47 20.46
C ARG A 2 -59.87 0.82 21.82
N ILE A 3 -60.54 1.28 22.88
CA ILE A 3 -60.34 0.81 24.27
C ILE A 3 -60.93 -0.60 24.50
N GLU A 4 -62.00 -0.99 23.80
CA GLU A 4 -62.56 -2.36 23.87
C GLU A 4 -61.75 -3.37 23.05
N SER A 5 -61.17 -2.93 21.93
CA SER A 5 -60.20 -3.73 21.16
C SER A 5 -58.98 -4.08 22.04
N GLU A 6 -58.40 -3.12 22.77
CA GLU A 6 -57.28 -3.37 23.69
C GLU A 6 -57.62 -4.26 24.89
N ARG A 7 -58.84 -4.18 25.44
CA ARG A 7 -59.25 -5.07 26.54
C ARG A 7 -59.35 -6.54 26.14
N ARG A 8 -59.60 -6.84 24.86
CA ARG A 8 -59.76 -8.21 24.35
C ARG A 8 -58.44 -8.84 23.86
N THR A 9 -57.46 -8.03 23.47
CA THR A 9 -56.16 -8.51 22.94
C THR A 9 -55.29 -9.15 24.02
N LEU A 10 -55.22 -8.56 25.22
CA LEU A 10 -54.37 -9.04 26.32
C LEU A 10 -54.72 -10.47 26.81
N PRO A 11 -56.00 -10.84 27.05
CA PRO A 11 -56.34 -12.20 27.47
C PRO A 11 -56.09 -13.23 26.36
N VAL A 12 -56.31 -12.90 25.09
CA VAL A 12 -56.01 -13.76 23.94
C VAL A 12 -54.50 -13.99 23.83
N LEU A 13 -53.70 -12.91 23.93
CA LEU A 13 -52.24 -12.99 23.93
C LEU A 13 -51.71 -13.83 25.11
N ARG A 14 -52.28 -13.66 26.31
CA ARG A 14 -51.91 -14.46 27.49
C ARG A 14 -52.20 -15.94 27.28
N ALA A 15 -53.36 -16.29 26.71
CA ALA A 15 -53.70 -17.67 26.40
C ALA A 15 -52.74 -18.27 25.34
N LEU A 16 -52.36 -17.48 24.33
CA LEU A 16 -51.39 -17.89 23.30
C LEU A 16 -49.99 -18.11 23.88
N VAL A 17 -49.52 -17.22 24.77
CA VAL A 17 -48.23 -17.40 25.47
C VAL A 17 -48.26 -18.65 26.35
N VAL A 18 -49.33 -18.89 27.10
CA VAL A 18 -49.48 -20.10 27.93
C VAL A 18 -49.49 -21.37 27.05
N LYS A 19 -50.20 -21.35 25.91
CA LYS A 19 -50.19 -22.44 24.93
C LYS A 19 -48.76 -22.72 24.47
N ASN A 20 -48.07 -21.69 23.97
CA ASN A 20 -46.72 -21.81 23.42
C ASN A 20 -45.71 -22.26 24.48
N TRP A 21 -45.83 -21.74 25.70
CA TRP A 21 -45.00 -22.16 26.84
C TRP A 21 -45.26 -23.62 27.23
N THR A 22 -46.52 -24.08 27.15
CA THR A 22 -46.87 -25.47 27.42
C THR A 22 -46.24 -26.41 26.38
N VAL A 23 -46.20 -26.02 25.10
CA VAL A 23 -45.52 -26.78 24.05
C VAL A 23 -44.03 -26.91 24.37
N LYS A 24 -43.38 -25.83 24.82
CA LYS A 24 -41.98 -25.84 25.26
C LYS A 24 -41.75 -26.75 26.46
N ARG A 25 -42.61 -26.67 27.49
CA ARG A 25 -42.54 -27.50 28.70
C ARG A 25 -42.68 -29.00 28.40
N ARG A 26 -43.41 -29.38 27.35
CA ARG A 26 -43.56 -30.79 26.92
C ARG A 26 -42.34 -31.37 26.20
N HIS A 27 -41.45 -30.52 25.70
CA HIS A 27 -40.21 -30.93 25.03
C HIS A 27 -38.96 -30.38 25.75
N PRO A 28 -38.72 -30.79 27.01
CA PRO A 28 -37.68 -30.20 27.87
C PRO A 28 -36.27 -30.34 27.29
N PHE A 29 -35.96 -31.49 26.67
CA PHE A 29 -34.65 -31.71 26.04
C PHE A 29 -34.37 -30.75 24.89
N ALA A 30 -35.39 -30.42 24.09
CA ALA A 30 -35.24 -29.49 22.98
C ALA A 30 -35.05 -28.06 23.47
N THR A 31 -35.82 -27.62 24.47
CA THR A 31 -35.64 -26.30 25.10
C THR A 31 -34.27 -26.16 25.76
N TRP A 32 -33.75 -27.25 26.35
CA TRP A 32 -32.41 -27.24 26.92
C TRP A 32 -31.35 -27.11 25.83
N SER A 33 -31.46 -27.85 24.73
CA SER A 33 -30.52 -27.74 23.61
C SER A 33 -30.51 -26.35 22.95
N GLU A 34 -31.66 -25.67 22.91
CA GLU A 34 -31.78 -24.28 22.42
C GLU A 34 -30.93 -23.29 23.24
N VAL A 35 -30.74 -23.54 24.54
CA VAL A 35 -29.92 -22.71 25.44
C VAL A 35 -28.48 -23.22 25.51
N LEU A 36 -28.30 -24.54 25.49
CA LEU A 36 -27.01 -25.21 25.66
C LEU A 36 -26.09 -25.00 24.45
N ASN A 37 -26.60 -25.06 23.23
CA ASN A 37 -25.78 -24.92 22.01
C ASN A 37 -25.02 -23.58 21.94
N PRO A 38 -25.66 -22.41 22.10
CA PRO A 38 -24.93 -21.14 22.08
C PRO A 38 -24.03 -20.97 23.32
N LEU A 39 -24.40 -21.55 24.47
CA LEU A 39 -23.53 -21.58 25.65
C LEU A 39 -22.24 -22.37 25.39
N LEU A 40 -22.34 -23.58 24.82
CA LEU A 40 -21.19 -24.41 24.45
C LEU A 40 -20.30 -23.71 23.43
N CYS A 41 -20.88 -22.99 22.47
CA CYS A 41 -20.13 -22.21 21.48
C CYS A 41 -19.28 -21.12 22.15
N ILE A 42 -19.83 -20.36 23.10
CA ILE A 42 -19.05 -19.37 23.85
C ILE A 42 -17.97 -20.02 24.72
N LEU A 43 -18.30 -21.12 25.42
CA LEU A 43 -17.32 -21.84 26.23
C LEU A 43 -16.17 -22.40 25.37
N LEU A 44 -16.45 -22.83 24.14
CA LEU A 44 -15.42 -23.22 23.17
C LEU A 44 -14.52 -22.04 22.79
N PHE A 45 -15.07 -20.87 22.43
CA PHE A 45 -14.26 -19.69 22.13
C PHE A 45 -13.41 -19.22 23.31
N VAL A 46 -13.96 -19.30 24.52
CA VAL A 46 -13.24 -19.01 25.75
C VAL A 46 -12.10 -20.01 25.98
N ALA A 47 -12.33 -21.31 25.75
CA ALA A 47 -11.28 -22.32 25.83
C ALA A 47 -10.19 -22.09 24.78
N LEU A 48 -10.57 -21.70 23.56
CA LEU A 48 -9.62 -21.36 22.50
C LEU A 48 -8.80 -20.10 22.84
N LYS A 49 -9.42 -19.08 23.45
CA LYS A 49 -8.72 -17.87 23.91
C LYS A 49 -7.59 -18.19 24.88
N ARG A 50 -7.71 -19.24 25.72
CA ARG A 50 -6.67 -19.62 26.68
C ARG A 50 -5.36 -20.08 26.03
N PHE A 51 -5.39 -20.54 24.78
CA PHE A 51 -4.17 -20.92 24.06
C PHE A 51 -3.41 -19.72 23.51
N GLU A 52 -4.00 -18.54 23.51
CA GLU A 52 -3.40 -17.34 22.93
C GLU A 52 -3.45 -16.18 23.93
N PRO A 53 -2.40 -16.04 24.77
CA PRO A 53 -2.39 -15.07 25.86
C PRO A 53 -2.42 -13.63 25.33
N ASP A 54 -2.95 -12.74 26.16
CA ASP A 54 -2.91 -11.32 25.86
C ASP A 54 -1.47 -10.81 26.01
N VAL A 55 -1.08 -9.91 25.11
CA VAL A 55 0.27 -9.37 24.95
C VAL A 55 0.30 -7.93 25.43
N MET A 56 1.31 -7.58 26.23
CA MET A 56 1.53 -6.20 26.68
C MET A 56 2.48 -5.49 25.71
N VAL A 57 1.95 -4.56 24.94
CA VAL A 57 2.73 -3.77 23.98
C VAL A 57 3.21 -2.49 24.66
N PRO A 58 4.53 -2.25 24.77
CA PRO A 58 5.05 -1.03 25.39
C PRO A 58 4.85 0.20 24.49
N ALA A 59 5.07 1.40 25.04
CA ALA A 59 4.98 2.64 24.25
C ALA A 59 6.17 2.73 23.27
N GLY A 60 5.91 3.23 22.05
CA GLY A 60 6.92 3.38 21.00
C GLY A 60 6.39 3.03 19.61
N TRP A 61 7.32 2.61 18.74
CA TRP A 61 7.01 2.07 17.41
C TRP A 61 6.90 0.55 17.51
N ALA A 62 5.67 0.07 17.71
CA ALA A 62 5.37 -1.34 17.86
C ALA A 62 4.71 -1.91 16.60
N THR A 63 5.03 -3.17 16.28
CA THR A 63 4.32 -3.98 15.27
C THR A 63 3.37 -4.96 15.96
N SER A 64 2.53 -5.64 15.19
CA SER A 64 1.63 -6.70 15.69
C SER A 64 2.36 -7.97 16.16
N ASP A 65 3.68 -8.03 16.01
CA ASP A 65 4.47 -9.22 16.26
C ASP A 65 4.78 -9.41 17.74
N VAL A 66 4.65 -10.65 18.20
CA VAL A 66 5.01 -11.05 19.56
C VAL A 66 6.53 -11.17 19.66
N TYR A 67 7.10 -10.66 20.75
CA TYR A 67 8.55 -10.72 20.95
C TYR A 67 9.00 -12.17 21.18
N GLU A 68 9.89 -12.69 20.32
CA GLU A 68 10.25 -14.13 20.29
C GLU A 68 10.80 -14.65 21.63
N SER A 69 11.54 -13.83 22.38
CA SER A 69 12.13 -14.25 23.65
C SER A 69 11.25 -13.98 24.88
N ALA A 70 10.12 -13.28 24.72
CA ALA A 70 9.16 -13.05 25.80
C ALA A 70 7.74 -12.91 25.25
N SER A 71 7.03 -14.04 25.16
CA SER A 71 5.68 -14.14 24.59
C SER A 71 4.60 -13.31 25.29
N ALA A 72 4.89 -12.76 26.47
CA ALA A 72 4.01 -11.86 27.22
C ALA A 72 4.12 -10.38 26.77
N TYR A 73 5.16 -10.03 26.00
CA TYR A 73 5.43 -8.66 25.54
C TYR A 73 5.38 -8.55 24.02
N GLY A 74 4.84 -7.42 23.54
CA GLY A 74 4.86 -7.09 22.12
C GLY A 74 6.24 -6.60 21.69
N SER A 75 6.51 -6.64 20.40
CA SER A 75 7.73 -6.03 19.85
C SER A 75 7.66 -4.50 19.97
N THR A 76 8.82 -3.89 20.24
CA THR A 76 9.00 -2.44 20.17
C THR A 76 10.35 -2.13 19.57
N TRP A 77 10.39 -1.06 18.80
CA TRP A 77 11.55 -0.70 18.01
C TRP A 77 11.89 0.77 18.21
N ASN A 78 13.14 1.12 17.91
CA ASN A 78 13.51 2.51 17.71
C ASN A 78 13.01 2.98 16.33
N LEU A 79 12.92 4.30 16.14
CA LEU A 79 12.43 4.90 14.89
C LEU A 79 13.25 4.47 13.65
N TYR A 80 14.56 4.28 13.85
CA TYR A 80 15.52 3.95 12.79
C TYR A 80 15.77 2.44 12.66
N ALA A 81 14.89 1.60 13.21
CA ALA A 81 15.03 0.17 13.10
C ALA A 81 14.96 -0.25 11.63
N THR A 82 15.89 -1.09 11.21
CA THR A 82 15.91 -1.69 9.88
C THR A 82 15.52 -3.16 9.96
N THR A 83 15.14 -3.71 8.81
CA THR A 83 14.81 -5.11 8.65
C THR A 83 15.27 -5.59 7.29
N ASP A 84 15.64 -6.86 7.20
CA ASP A 84 16.14 -7.46 5.97
C ASP A 84 14.95 -7.85 5.07
N VAL A 85 15.15 -7.92 3.75
CA VAL A 85 14.06 -8.25 2.80
C VAL A 85 13.39 -9.58 3.14
N GLU A 86 14.19 -10.59 3.49
CA GLU A 86 13.69 -11.92 3.86
C GLU A 86 12.84 -11.87 5.13
N SER A 87 13.28 -11.11 6.13
CA SER A 87 12.52 -10.92 7.38
C SER A 87 11.21 -10.15 7.14
N ALA A 88 11.22 -9.11 6.31
CA ALA A 88 10.03 -8.35 5.92
C ALA A 88 9.03 -9.21 5.14
N LEU A 89 9.54 -10.07 4.24
CA LEU A 89 8.72 -11.02 3.50
C LEU A 89 8.09 -12.04 4.45
N ASN A 90 8.88 -12.62 5.36
CA ASN A 90 8.39 -13.57 6.35
C ASN A 90 7.37 -12.94 7.32
N GLU A 91 7.55 -11.68 7.73
CA GLU A 91 6.54 -10.90 8.48
C GLU A 91 5.26 -10.65 7.67
N GLY A 92 5.39 -10.36 6.37
CA GLY A 92 4.27 -10.21 5.45
C GLY A 92 3.47 -11.52 5.27
N LEU A 93 4.16 -12.65 5.12
CA LEU A 93 3.50 -13.96 5.02
C LEU A 93 2.88 -14.39 6.34
N SER A 94 3.54 -14.16 7.47
CA SER A 94 3.02 -14.53 8.79
C SER A 94 1.79 -13.69 9.18
N SER A 95 1.78 -12.40 8.85
CA SER A 95 0.60 -11.53 9.01
C SER A 95 -0.56 -11.92 8.10
N ALA A 96 -0.29 -12.54 6.95
CA ALA A 96 -1.29 -13.18 6.09
C ALA A 96 -1.72 -14.58 6.58
N GLY A 97 -1.23 -15.05 7.73
CA GLY A 97 -1.55 -16.35 8.32
C GLY A 97 -0.85 -17.54 7.63
N ILE A 98 0.16 -17.28 6.80
CA ILE A 98 0.96 -18.30 6.13
C ILE A 98 2.17 -18.61 7.01
N VAL A 99 2.25 -19.83 7.53
CA VAL A 99 3.41 -20.28 8.31
C VAL A 99 4.53 -20.62 7.33
N VAL A 100 5.54 -19.75 7.25
CA VAL A 100 6.79 -20.08 6.57
C VAL A 100 7.60 -20.99 7.49
N PRO A 101 7.97 -22.21 7.06
CA PRO A 101 8.90 -23.03 7.84
C PRO A 101 10.19 -22.25 8.04
N LYS A 102 10.59 -22.01 9.29
CA LYS A 102 11.94 -21.51 9.58
C LYS A 102 12.90 -22.60 9.13
N ASP A 103 13.63 -22.37 8.04
CA ASP A 103 14.75 -23.24 7.71
C ASP A 103 15.78 -23.12 8.84
N SER A 104 15.85 -24.18 9.64
CA SER A 104 16.80 -24.32 10.72
C SER A 104 18.20 -24.50 10.12
N LYS A 105 18.86 -23.39 9.85
CA LYS A 105 20.31 -23.12 9.92
C LYS A 105 20.66 -22.01 8.94
N SER A 106 21.12 -20.88 9.47
CA SER A 106 22.14 -20.07 8.81
C SER A 106 23.41 -20.92 8.68
N GLY A 107 23.41 -21.85 7.73
CA GLY A 107 24.63 -22.40 7.22
C GLY A 107 25.23 -21.32 6.35
N SER A 108 26.35 -20.75 6.78
CA SER A 108 27.37 -20.19 5.91
C SER A 108 27.85 -21.30 4.95
N GLY A 109 27.00 -21.66 4.00
CA GLY A 109 27.35 -22.43 2.84
C GLY A 109 27.77 -21.43 1.78
N GLY A 110 29.06 -21.08 1.78
CA GLY A 110 29.65 -20.45 0.62
C GLY A 110 29.49 -21.41 -0.56
N SER A 111 28.45 -21.21 -1.37
CA SER A 111 28.42 -21.73 -2.72
C SER A 111 29.47 -20.95 -3.50
N ASN A 112 30.70 -21.47 -3.50
CA ASN A 112 31.63 -21.21 -4.59
C ASN A 112 31.01 -21.83 -5.85
N SER A 113 30.07 -21.14 -6.48
CA SER A 113 29.77 -21.35 -7.89
C SER A 113 30.93 -20.74 -8.67
N SER A 114 31.92 -21.59 -8.94
CA SER A 114 33.04 -21.33 -9.82
C SER A 114 32.65 -21.39 -11.30
N ASP A 115 31.42 -21.01 -11.65
CA ASP A 115 30.99 -20.80 -13.02
C ASP A 115 30.50 -19.35 -13.12
N GLY A 116 31.24 -18.53 -13.86
CA GLY A 116 30.97 -17.11 -14.07
C GLY A 116 29.76 -16.83 -14.94
N THR A 117 28.67 -17.57 -14.78
CA THR A 117 27.42 -17.43 -15.53
C THR A 117 26.43 -16.58 -14.74
N PHE A 118 26.12 -15.42 -15.31
CA PHE A 118 25.20 -14.42 -14.78
C PHE A 118 23.76 -14.85 -15.04
N SER A 119 22.99 -15.14 -13.98
CA SER A 119 21.55 -15.41 -14.07
C SER A 119 20.78 -14.27 -13.39
N ALA A 120 19.61 -13.93 -13.93
CA ALA A 120 18.69 -12.98 -13.29
C ALA A 120 18.35 -13.41 -11.84
N THR A 121 18.38 -14.71 -11.55
CA THR A 121 18.15 -15.26 -10.20
C THR A 121 19.26 -14.94 -9.22
N SER A 122 20.53 -15.02 -9.62
CA SER A 122 21.65 -14.70 -8.73
C SER A 122 21.72 -13.20 -8.43
N LEU A 123 21.30 -12.36 -9.38
CA LEU A 123 21.19 -10.92 -9.17
C LEU A 123 20.07 -10.57 -8.17
N LEU A 124 18.92 -11.24 -8.27
CA LEU A 124 17.80 -11.11 -7.33
C LEU A 124 18.16 -11.56 -5.90
N GLU A 125 18.95 -12.62 -5.77
CA GLU A 125 19.40 -13.15 -4.48
C GLU A 125 20.46 -12.24 -3.82
N ILE A 126 21.36 -11.66 -4.62
CA ILE A 126 22.30 -10.63 -4.15
C ILE A 126 21.53 -9.36 -3.72
N LEU A 127 20.49 -8.97 -4.48
CA LEU A 127 19.63 -7.84 -4.13
C LEU A 127 18.89 -8.10 -2.81
N SER A 128 18.28 -9.27 -2.61
CA SER A 128 17.53 -9.56 -1.38
C SER A 128 18.40 -9.55 -0.13
N ASN A 129 19.64 -10.03 -0.23
CA ASN A 129 20.53 -10.18 0.93
C ASN A 129 21.28 -8.89 1.31
N SER A 130 21.42 -7.95 0.37
CA SER A 130 22.13 -6.68 0.61
C SER A 130 21.23 -5.53 1.07
N LEU A 131 19.90 -5.71 1.03
CA LEU A 131 18.93 -4.64 1.23
C LEU A 131 18.42 -4.59 2.67
N GLN A 132 18.83 -3.55 3.41
CA GLN A 132 18.20 -3.19 4.68
C GLN A 132 17.06 -2.20 4.42
N ILE A 133 15.84 -2.58 4.79
CA ILE A 133 14.63 -1.77 4.64
C ILE A 133 14.31 -1.12 6.00
N PRO A 134 14.16 0.21 6.08
CA PRO A 134 13.68 0.86 7.30
C PRO A 134 12.29 0.37 7.69
N ARG A 135 12.02 0.18 8.98
CA ARG A 135 10.71 -0.27 9.48
C ARG A 135 9.71 0.88 9.63
N PHE A 136 10.15 2.05 10.10
CA PHE A 136 9.24 3.15 10.48
C PHE A 136 9.61 4.50 9.89
N TYR A 137 10.91 4.74 9.64
CA TYR A 137 11.42 5.98 9.09
C TYR A 137 11.72 5.81 7.60
N PHE A 138 10.83 6.32 6.75
CA PHE A 138 10.98 6.28 5.31
C PHE A 138 11.39 7.64 4.81
N THR A 139 12.36 7.71 3.92
CA THR A 139 12.74 8.94 3.23
C THR A 139 11.98 9.05 1.91
N GLU A 140 11.70 10.27 1.50
CA GLU A 140 11.15 10.54 0.17
C GLU A 140 12.13 10.05 -0.90
N THR A 141 11.65 9.23 -1.83
CA THR A 141 12.42 8.89 -3.02
C THR A 141 12.63 10.15 -3.86
N THR A 142 13.88 10.43 -4.23
CA THR A 142 14.21 11.59 -5.07
C THR A 142 13.65 11.41 -6.47
N MET A 143 13.41 12.51 -7.20
CA MET A 143 12.95 12.42 -8.59
C MET A 143 13.89 11.59 -9.48
N PRO A 144 15.23 11.73 -9.40
CA PRO A 144 16.17 10.78 -10.01
C PRO A 144 15.96 9.32 -9.62
N GLY A 145 15.74 9.04 -8.32
CA GLY A 145 15.43 7.69 -7.83
C GLY A 145 14.13 7.15 -8.39
N LEU A 146 13.08 7.99 -8.48
CA LEU A 146 11.81 7.62 -9.10
C LEU A 146 12.02 7.25 -10.57
N LEU A 147 12.70 8.10 -11.34
CA LEU A 147 13.00 7.86 -12.76
C LEU A 147 13.78 6.56 -12.99
N LEU A 148 14.76 6.27 -12.12
CA LEU A 148 15.48 4.99 -12.15
C LEU A 148 14.56 3.81 -11.80
N SER A 149 13.69 3.96 -10.80
CA SER A 149 12.75 2.90 -10.39
C SER A 149 11.75 2.53 -11.49
N LEU A 150 11.35 3.49 -12.35
CA LEU A 150 10.48 3.23 -13.50
C LEU A 150 11.14 2.25 -14.48
N SER A 151 12.43 2.43 -14.74
CA SER A 151 13.21 1.54 -15.61
C SER A 151 13.41 0.15 -14.95
N LEU A 152 13.69 0.10 -13.66
CA LEU A 152 13.84 -1.17 -12.94
C LEU A 152 12.54 -1.98 -12.96
N GLN A 153 11.41 -1.33 -12.65
CA GLN A 153 10.12 -2.01 -12.66
C GLN A 153 9.71 -2.46 -14.07
N ALA A 154 9.96 -1.65 -15.09
CA ALA A 154 9.71 -2.04 -16.48
C ALA A 154 10.50 -3.29 -16.89
N LEU A 155 11.77 -3.40 -16.48
CA LEU A 155 12.60 -4.56 -16.76
C LEU A 155 12.13 -5.80 -15.99
N MET A 156 11.78 -5.66 -14.71
CA MET A 156 11.28 -6.78 -13.88
C MET A 156 9.96 -7.36 -14.41
N GLU A 157 9.12 -6.53 -15.02
CA GLU A 157 7.86 -6.93 -15.65
C GLU A 157 8.00 -7.21 -17.16
N GLY A 158 9.22 -7.43 -17.65
CA GLY A 158 9.46 -7.71 -19.07
C GLY A 158 8.81 -9.03 -19.51
N ASN A 159 8.26 -9.02 -20.72
CA ASN A 159 7.61 -10.17 -21.32
C ASN A 159 8.62 -11.06 -22.05
N ASN A 160 8.56 -12.37 -21.84
CA ASN A 160 9.37 -13.37 -22.52
C ASN A 160 10.87 -13.04 -22.56
N LEU A 161 11.41 -12.50 -21.45
CA LEU A 161 12.83 -12.17 -21.33
C LEU A 161 13.74 -13.41 -21.47
N ALA A 162 13.22 -14.60 -21.14
CA ALA A 162 13.93 -15.87 -21.29
C ALA A 162 14.18 -16.27 -22.75
N GLU A 163 13.48 -15.67 -23.72
CA GLU A 163 13.74 -15.89 -25.14
C GLU A 163 14.95 -15.09 -25.66
N LEU A 164 15.38 -14.06 -24.92
CA LEU A 164 16.62 -13.35 -25.23
C LEU A 164 17.78 -14.26 -24.80
N GLY A 165 18.65 -14.63 -25.74
CA GLY A 165 19.94 -15.22 -25.40
C GLY A 165 20.74 -14.31 -24.46
N GLU A 166 21.72 -14.87 -23.75
CA GLU A 166 22.45 -14.18 -22.68
C GLU A 166 23.03 -12.81 -23.11
N GLU A 167 23.63 -12.73 -24.30
CA GLU A 167 24.18 -11.48 -24.85
C GLU A 167 23.10 -10.42 -25.10
N GLY A 168 21.94 -10.81 -25.63
CA GLY A 168 20.82 -9.91 -25.91
C GLY A 168 20.15 -9.41 -24.63
N LEU A 169 20.03 -10.29 -23.63
CA LEU A 169 19.52 -9.91 -22.31
C LEU A 169 20.46 -8.91 -21.62
N MET A 170 21.77 -9.14 -21.70
CA MET A 170 22.77 -8.23 -21.15
C MET A 170 22.79 -6.88 -21.86
N ASP A 171 22.74 -6.84 -23.20
CA ASP A 171 22.68 -5.58 -23.95
C ASP A 171 21.42 -4.78 -23.60
N CYS A 172 20.27 -5.47 -23.50
CA CYS A 172 19.01 -4.89 -23.09
C CYS A 172 19.08 -4.33 -21.67
N ALA A 173 19.43 -5.16 -20.68
CA ALA A 173 19.46 -4.77 -19.27
C ALA A 173 20.46 -3.64 -19.00
N LEU A 174 21.68 -3.71 -19.54
CA LEU A 174 22.70 -2.68 -19.33
C LEU A 174 22.27 -1.33 -19.92
N LYS A 175 21.86 -1.29 -21.19
CA LYS A 175 21.49 -0.02 -21.83
C LYS A 175 20.21 0.56 -21.26
N PHE A 176 19.21 -0.27 -20.96
CA PHE A 176 17.93 0.18 -20.45
C PHE A 176 18.02 0.64 -18.99
N LEU A 177 18.61 -0.18 -18.10
CA LEU A 177 18.66 0.09 -16.67
C LEU A 177 19.84 0.99 -16.28
N LEU A 178 21.06 0.63 -16.69
CA LEU A 178 22.26 1.33 -16.23
C LEU A 178 22.54 2.60 -17.04
N PHE A 179 22.29 2.60 -18.35
CA PHE A 179 22.44 3.79 -19.18
C PHE A 179 21.15 4.61 -19.31
N GLY A 180 20.01 4.16 -18.76
CA GLY A 180 18.76 4.91 -18.77
C GLY A 180 18.17 5.14 -20.17
N TYR A 181 18.34 4.21 -21.10
CA TYR A 181 17.80 4.34 -22.47
C TYR A 181 16.32 3.97 -22.47
N THR A 182 15.47 4.93 -22.11
CA THR A 182 14.03 4.75 -21.93
C THR A 182 13.18 5.52 -22.94
N GLY A 183 13.80 6.33 -23.81
CA GLY A 183 13.12 7.23 -24.73
C GLY A 183 12.29 6.53 -25.82
N ALA A 184 11.46 7.32 -26.50
CA ALA A 184 10.65 6.85 -27.62
C ALA A 184 11.50 6.45 -28.85
N GLU A 185 10.90 5.71 -29.78
CA GLU A 185 11.57 5.34 -31.03
C GLU A 185 12.03 6.59 -31.80
N ARG A 186 13.27 6.59 -32.30
CA ARG A 186 13.95 7.71 -33.00
C ARG A 186 14.53 8.82 -32.10
N THR A 187 14.44 8.72 -30.77
CA THR A 187 15.25 9.58 -29.90
C THR A 187 16.67 9.04 -29.75
N THR A 188 17.62 9.90 -29.36
CA THR A 188 19.03 9.50 -29.15
C THR A 188 19.16 8.40 -28.09
N TYR A 189 18.26 8.39 -27.11
CA TYR A 189 18.27 7.46 -25.97
C TYR A 189 17.04 6.54 -25.99
N HIS A 190 16.63 6.12 -27.19
CA HIS A 190 15.51 5.20 -27.39
C HIS A 190 15.76 3.85 -26.72
N VAL A 191 14.66 3.18 -26.36
CA VAL A 191 14.69 1.79 -25.87
C VAL A 191 15.54 0.92 -26.80
N PRO A 192 16.55 0.18 -26.29
CA PRO A 192 17.45 -0.62 -27.13
C PRO A 192 16.68 -1.60 -28.01
N ASN A 193 17.15 -1.82 -29.24
CA ASN A 193 16.55 -2.79 -30.16
C ASN A 193 16.46 -4.20 -29.56
N ALA A 194 17.42 -4.60 -28.72
CA ALA A 194 17.40 -5.87 -27.99
C ALA A 194 16.21 -5.99 -27.03
N CYS A 195 15.70 -4.88 -26.50
CA CYS A 195 14.55 -4.83 -25.59
C CYS A 195 13.19 -4.72 -26.31
N LYS A 196 13.18 -4.51 -27.64
CA LYS A 196 11.97 -4.17 -28.39
C LYS A 196 10.94 -5.30 -28.34
N GLY A 197 9.70 -4.98 -27.97
CA GLY A 197 8.61 -5.95 -27.81
C GLY A 197 8.71 -6.86 -26.58
N LYS A 198 9.72 -6.62 -25.72
CA LYS A 198 10.00 -7.43 -24.53
C LYS A 198 9.92 -6.58 -23.27
N VAL A 199 10.50 -5.38 -23.30
CA VAL A 199 10.44 -4.41 -22.21
C VAL A 199 9.71 -3.17 -22.70
N VAL A 200 8.68 -2.77 -21.95
CA VAL A 200 7.90 -1.56 -22.21
C VAL A 200 8.15 -0.57 -21.08
N PRO A 201 8.62 0.66 -21.37
CA PRO A 201 8.97 1.62 -20.33
C PRO A 201 7.74 2.14 -19.60
N TYR A 202 7.91 2.44 -18.32
CA TYR A 202 6.95 3.22 -17.54
C TYR A 202 7.13 4.72 -17.79
N LYS A 203 6.02 5.45 -17.93
CA LYS A 203 5.98 6.91 -18.09
C LYS A 203 5.08 7.56 -17.05
N ILE A 204 5.34 8.84 -16.79
CA ILE A 204 4.47 9.71 -16.00
C ILE A 204 3.54 10.44 -16.98
N ALA A 205 2.24 10.26 -16.81
CA ALA A 205 1.25 10.96 -17.61
C ALA A 205 1.05 12.40 -17.10
N ILE A 206 0.91 13.36 -18.02
CA ILE A 206 0.54 14.74 -17.71
C ILE A 206 -0.71 15.07 -18.50
N THR A 207 -1.72 15.63 -17.84
CA THR A 207 -2.99 16.00 -18.47
C THR A 207 -3.58 17.25 -17.82
N PRO A 208 -4.30 18.12 -18.57
CA PRO A 208 -4.49 18.12 -20.01
C PRO A 208 -3.23 18.54 -20.80
N ASP A 209 -3.17 18.21 -22.09
CA ASP A 209 -2.12 18.68 -22.99
C ASP A 209 -2.41 20.13 -23.41
N THR A 210 -1.70 21.07 -22.81
CA THR A 210 -1.88 22.52 -23.02
C THR A 210 -0.52 23.22 -23.03
N PRO A 211 -0.41 24.46 -23.55
CA PRO A 211 0.83 25.23 -23.45
C PRO A 211 1.34 25.34 -22.00
N TYR A 212 0.43 25.49 -21.04
CA TYR A 212 0.78 25.54 -19.61
C TYR A 212 1.47 24.26 -19.13
N THR A 213 0.93 23.08 -19.48
CA THR A 213 1.50 21.81 -19.01
C THR A 213 2.74 21.38 -19.79
N ARG A 214 2.81 21.70 -21.09
CA ARG A 214 3.88 21.29 -22.00
C ARG A 214 5.06 22.27 -22.01
N GLU A 215 4.81 23.54 -22.32
CA GLU A 215 5.85 24.53 -22.57
C GLU A 215 6.30 25.24 -21.30
N TYR A 216 5.47 25.25 -20.26
CA TYR A 216 5.79 25.87 -18.98
C TYR A 216 6.13 24.84 -17.89
N PHE A 217 5.19 23.97 -17.51
CA PHE A 217 5.43 22.98 -16.45
C PHE A 217 6.48 21.93 -16.85
N ALA A 218 6.24 21.15 -17.91
CA ALA A 218 7.15 20.07 -18.30
C ALA A 218 8.52 20.60 -18.71
N ALA A 219 8.60 21.71 -19.46
CA ALA A 219 9.87 22.33 -19.84
C ALA A 219 10.73 22.77 -18.64
N ALA A 220 10.11 23.30 -17.57
CA ALA A 220 10.83 23.61 -16.33
C ALA A 220 11.39 22.33 -15.69
N LEU A 221 10.59 21.27 -15.62
CA LEU A 221 11.00 19.97 -15.07
C LEU A 221 12.11 19.31 -15.91
N GLU A 222 12.07 19.41 -17.24
CA GLU A 222 13.12 18.91 -18.13
C GLU A 222 14.46 19.62 -17.88
N THR A 223 14.41 20.91 -17.56
CA THR A 223 15.60 21.70 -17.22
C THR A 223 16.16 21.29 -15.85
N TRP A 224 15.28 20.99 -14.87
CA TRP A 224 15.67 20.59 -13.52
C TRP A 224 16.14 19.15 -13.40
N TYR A 225 15.59 18.26 -14.24
CA TYR A 225 15.87 16.82 -14.23
C TYR A 225 16.40 16.35 -15.59
N PRO A 226 17.58 16.85 -16.01
CA PRO A 226 18.22 16.35 -17.20
C PRO A 226 18.76 14.93 -16.98
N ARG A 227 19.29 14.34 -18.04
CA ARG A 227 20.05 13.10 -17.95
C ARG A 227 21.33 13.33 -17.13
N ILE A 228 21.52 12.56 -16.06
CA ILE A 228 22.62 12.76 -15.10
C ILE A 228 23.43 11.48 -14.91
N ALA A 229 24.76 11.60 -15.02
CA ALA A 229 25.69 10.51 -14.78
C ALA A 229 26.01 10.45 -13.27
N LEU A 230 25.68 9.33 -12.61
CA LEU A 230 25.96 9.10 -11.19
C LEU A 230 27.32 8.45 -10.94
N ALA A 231 27.87 7.78 -11.95
CA ALA A 231 29.21 7.20 -11.88
C ALA A 231 30.20 8.00 -12.74
N PRO A 232 31.47 8.12 -12.31
CA PRO A 232 32.50 8.72 -13.14
C PRO A 232 32.67 7.91 -14.44
N PRO A 233 32.86 8.57 -15.59
CA PRO A 233 32.97 7.88 -16.87
C PRO A 233 34.27 7.07 -16.94
N VAL A 234 34.17 5.82 -17.35
CA VAL A 234 35.33 4.95 -17.59
C VAL A 234 35.40 4.65 -19.08
N LYS A 235 36.54 4.97 -19.72
CA LYS A 235 36.68 4.93 -21.20
C LYS A 235 35.59 5.72 -21.93
N GLY A 236 35.11 6.83 -21.35
CA GLY A 236 34.10 7.70 -21.95
C GLY A 236 32.64 7.26 -21.74
N ILE A 237 32.39 6.17 -21.01
CA ILE A 237 31.05 5.65 -20.72
C ILE A 237 30.78 5.76 -19.21
N SER A 238 29.69 6.42 -18.82
CA SER A 238 29.23 6.39 -17.43
C SER A 238 28.36 5.15 -17.21
N LEU A 239 28.72 4.36 -16.20
CA LEU A 239 28.10 3.07 -15.90
C LEU A 239 26.80 3.16 -15.13
N LEU A 240 26.41 4.34 -14.68
CA LEU A 240 25.12 4.58 -14.06
C LEU A 240 24.66 5.98 -14.44
N THR A 241 23.64 6.04 -15.28
CA THR A 241 23.05 7.27 -15.79
C THR A 241 21.55 7.26 -15.55
N ILE A 242 21.06 8.28 -14.87
CA ILE A 242 19.63 8.51 -14.65
C ILE A 242 19.01 8.97 -15.97
N PRO A 243 17.87 8.39 -16.41
CA PRO A 243 17.15 8.88 -17.58
C PRO A 243 16.64 10.31 -17.36
N SER A 244 16.47 11.06 -18.45
CA SER A 244 15.93 12.42 -18.35
C SER A 244 14.43 12.40 -18.04
N PHE A 245 13.91 13.49 -17.48
CA PHE A 245 12.47 13.66 -17.36
C PHE A 245 11.79 13.75 -18.73
N ALA A 246 12.45 14.35 -19.73
CA ALA A 246 11.97 14.44 -21.11
C ALA A 246 11.67 13.05 -21.70
N ASP A 247 12.54 12.07 -21.42
CA ASP A 247 12.35 10.70 -21.86
C ASP A 247 11.30 9.94 -21.03
N SER A 248 10.80 10.48 -19.91
CA SER A 248 10.05 9.71 -18.90
C SER A 248 8.59 10.17 -18.70
N HIS A 249 8.09 11.10 -19.50
CA HIS A 249 6.71 11.58 -19.43
C HIS A 249 5.96 11.40 -20.76
N VAL A 250 4.64 11.51 -20.72
CA VAL A 250 3.74 11.50 -21.88
C VAL A 250 2.53 12.38 -21.60
N PHE A 251 1.99 13.03 -22.63
CA PHE A 251 0.84 13.91 -22.49
C PHE A 251 -0.45 13.23 -22.96
N PHE A 252 -1.57 13.62 -22.34
CA PHE A 252 -2.91 13.25 -22.75
C PHE A 252 -3.81 14.48 -22.80
N ASP A 253 -4.62 14.59 -23.85
CA ASP A 253 -5.51 15.74 -24.10
C ASP A 253 -6.37 16.08 -22.89
N ASN A 254 -6.92 15.07 -22.21
CA ASN A 254 -7.71 15.22 -21.00
C ASN A 254 -7.72 13.90 -20.19
N GLU A 255 -8.32 13.96 -19.00
CA GLU A 255 -8.42 12.79 -18.12
C GLU A 255 -9.22 11.64 -18.75
N THR A 256 -10.24 11.93 -19.57
CA THR A 256 -11.04 10.88 -20.22
C THR A 256 -10.25 10.13 -21.28
N ALA A 257 -9.34 10.80 -21.99
CA ALA A 257 -8.41 10.19 -22.94
C ALA A 257 -7.39 9.31 -22.22
N LEU A 258 -6.88 9.78 -21.07
CA LEU A 258 -6.03 8.97 -20.20
C LEU A 258 -6.77 7.70 -19.71
N GLU A 259 -8.01 7.84 -19.23
CA GLU A 259 -8.83 6.71 -18.77
C GLU A 259 -9.16 5.72 -19.91
N ALA A 260 -9.49 6.22 -21.09
CA ALA A 260 -9.70 5.40 -22.29
C ALA A 260 -8.42 4.66 -22.69
N TYR A 261 -7.26 5.32 -22.59
CA TYR A 261 -5.97 4.71 -22.90
C TYR A 261 -5.62 3.58 -21.94
N VAL A 262 -5.68 3.80 -20.62
CA VAL A 262 -5.32 2.76 -19.63
C VAL A 262 -6.30 1.58 -19.59
N THR A 263 -7.47 1.73 -20.21
CA THR A 263 -8.47 0.66 -20.38
C THR A 263 -8.44 -0.01 -21.76
N SER A 264 -7.61 0.50 -22.68
CA SER A 264 -7.47 -0.04 -24.03
C SER A 264 -6.66 -1.33 -24.06
N GLU A 265 -6.84 -2.14 -25.11
CA GLU A 265 -6.06 -3.36 -25.35
C GLU A 265 -4.60 -3.07 -25.73
N GLU A 266 -4.30 -1.86 -26.23
CA GLU A 266 -2.97 -1.43 -26.66
C GLU A 266 -2.09 -1.00 -25.45
N TYR A 267 -2.68 -0.80 -24.27
CA TYR A 267 -1.99 -0.34 -23.07
C TYR A 267 -0.80 -1.22 -22.68
N GLY A 268 0.41 -0.65 -22.69
CA GLY A 268 1.61 -1.31 -22.20
C GLY A 268 2.12 -2.44 -23.10
N THR A 269 1.70 -2.47 -24.37
CA THR A 269 2.07 -3.52 -25.33
C THR A 269 3.39 -3.22 -26.05
N GLU A 270 3.63 -1.95 -26.41
CA GLU A 270 4.77 -1.50 -27.20
C GLU A 270 5.40 -0.23 -26.63
N VAL A 271 6.57 0.17 -27.14
CA VAL A 271 7.23 1.42 -26.74
C VAL A 271 6.40 2.67 -27.09
N GLN A 272 5.61 2.60 -28.18
CA GLN A 272 4.68 3.66 -28.58
C GLN A 272 3.46 3.75 -27.64
N TYR A 273 3.10 2.63 -27.01
CA TYR A 273 2.02 2.53 -26.03
C TYR A 273 2.58 2.16 -24.65
N PRO A 274 3.29 3.09 -24.00
CA PRO A 274 4.00 2.82 -22.75
C PRO A 274 3.07 2.56 -21.58
N LYS A 275 3.59 1.89 -20.54
CA LYS A 275 2.87 1.73 -19.27
C LYS A 275 2.83 3.06 -18.53
N ILE A 276 1.71 3.38 -17.88
CA ILE A 276 1.58 4.62 -17.07
C ILE A 276 1.80 4.26 -15.60
N TYR A 277 2.82 4.86 -14.99
CA TYR A 277 3.12 4.64 -13.57
C TYR A 277 2.18 5.44 -12.66
N GLY A 278 2.02 6.72 -13.02
CA GLY A 278 1.13 7.67 -12.37
C GLY A 278 0.87 8.86 -13.30
N ALA A 279 -0.13 9.67 -12.97
CA ALA A 279 -0.51 10.84 -13.73
C ALA A 279 -0.59 12.08 -12.85
N ILE A 280 -0.16 13.22 -13.39
CA ILE A 280 -0.40 14.55 -12.85
C ILE A 280 -1.52 15.16 -13.69
N ALA A 281 -2.69 15.31 -13.09
CA ALA A 281 -3.86 15.89 -13.73
C ALA A 281 -4.10 17.30 -13.17
N PHE A 282 -3.97 18.33 -14.00
CA PHE A 282 -4.31 19.70 -13.65
C PHE A 282 -5.79 19.96 -13.94
N GLU A 283 -6.52 20.40 -12.92
CA GLU A 283 -7.96 20.68 -12.97
C GLU A 283 -8.21 22.18 -13.14
N GLU A 284 -7.47 23.01 -12.39
CA GLU A 284 -7.49 24.47 -12.50
C GLU A 284 -6.07 24.98 -12.77
N PHE A 285 -5.91 25.80 -13.80
CA PHE A 285 -4.63 26.39 -14.21
C PHE A 285 -4.88 27.62 -15.12
N PRO A 286 -3.91 28.54 -15.27
CA PRO A 286 -4.04 29.69 -16.16
C PRO A 286 -4.20 29.25 -17.62
N GLN A 287 -5.19 29.82 -18.32
CA GLN A 287 -5.43 29.53 -19.75
C GLN A 287 -4.70 30.53 -20.66
N ASP A 288 -4.56 31.78 -20.21
CA ASP A 288 -3.95 32.84 -20.99
C ASP A 288 -2.42 32.79 -20.87
N ILE A 289 -1.73 32.64 -22.00
CA ILE A 289 -0.26 32.48 -22.06
C ILE A 289 0.49 33.64 -21.39
N SER A 290 -0.06 34.86 -21.45
CA SER A 290 0.54 36.04 -20.82
C SER A 290 0.52 36.02 -19.29
N THR A 291 -0.26 35.11 -18.70
CA THR A 291 -0.45 35.01 -17.25
C THR A 291 0.40 33.91 -16.61
N PHE A 292 1.16 33.17 -17.43
CA PHE A 292 2.08 32.16 -16.92
C PHE A 292 3.20 32.84 -16.14
N GLY A 293 3.44 32.36 -14.91
CA GLY A 293 4.43 32.97 -14.01
C GLY A 293 4.00 34.29 -13.37
N ASP A 294 2.73 34.68 -13.48
CA ASP A 294 2.25 35.90 -12.82
C ASP A 294 2.28 35.76 -11.28
N LEU A 295 2.94 36.73 -10.63
CA LEU A 295 3.10 36.79 -9.18
C LEU A 295 1.81 37.18 -8.45
N GLU A 296 0.83 37.79 -9.14
CA GLU A 296 -0.48 38.09 -8.55
C GLU A 296 -1.27 36.82 -8.22
N GLY A 297 -0.85 35.68 -8.80
CA GLY A 297 -1.26 34.34 -8.40
C GLY A 297 -2.56 33.89 -9.06
N TYR A 298 -2.54 32.66 -9.57
CA TYR A 298 -3.72 31.94 -10.05
C TYR A 298 -4.01 30.76 -9.15
N SER A 299 -5.30 30.43 -8.98
CA SER A 299 -5.66 29.19 -8.29
C SER A 299 -5.26 28.00 -9.15
N ILE A 300 -4.53 27.06 -8.56
CA ILE A 300 -4.08 25.85 -9.24
C ILE A 300 -4.58 24.65 -8.46
N ALA A 301 -5.39 23.83 -9.11
CA ALA A 301 -5.90 22.57 -8.60
C ALA A 301 -5.30 21.44 -9.42
N TYR A 302 -4.76 20.43 -8.75
CA TYR A 302 -4.22 19.24 -9.41
C TYR A 302 -4.54 17.99 -8.59
N SER A 303 -4.63 16.86 -9.27
CA SER A 303 -4.75 15.55 -8.67
C SER A 303 -3.64 14.61 -9.17
N LEU A 304 -3.13 13.79 -8.25
CA LEU A 304 -2.18 12.73 -8.56
C LEU A 304 -2.92 11.40 -8.65
N ARG A 305 -2.85 10.74 -9.81
CA ARG A 305 -3.54 9.48 -10.08
C ARG A 305 -2.54 8.35 -10.22
N PHE A 306 -2.68 7.30 -9.42
CA PHE A 306 -1.80 6.14 -9.43
C PHE A 306 -2.61 4.85 -9.47
N ASN A 307 -1.97 3.77 -9.94
CA ASN A 307 -2.61 2.46 -9.96
C ASN A 307 -2.93 1.99 -8.53
N SER A 308 -4.21 1.66 -8.30
CA SER A 308 -4.72 1.14 -7.03
C SER A 308 -5.46 -0.21 -7.18
N THR A 309 -5.34 -0.82 -8.37
CA THR A 309 -5.81 -2.17 -8.68
C THR A 309 -4.78 -3.21 -8.20
N GLY A 310 -5.25 -4.32 -7.63
CA GLY A 310 -4.40 -5.39 -7.10
C GLY A 310 -4.36 -5.51 -5.56
N SER A 311 -3.76 -6.61 -5.09
CA SER A 311 -3.50 -6.90 -3.67
C SER A 311 -2.46 -5.97 -3.05
N VAL A 312 -1.52 -5.46 -3.87
CA VAL A 312 -0.48 -4.49 -3.47
C VAL A 312 -0.73 -3.16 -4.19
N SER A 313 -1.56 -2.29 -3.60
CA SER A 313 -1.80 -0.93 -4.15
C SER A 313 -0.50 -0.12 -4.17
N ALA A 314 -0.21 0.58 -5.29
CA ALA A 314 0.99 1.41 -5.44
C ALA A 314 1.00 2.62 -4.50
N VAL A 315 -0.19 3.16 -4.20
CA VAL A 315 -0.39 4.27 -3.26
C VAL A 315 -1.50 3.96 -2.26
N PRO A 316 -1.52 4.61 -1.07
CA PRO A 316 -2.64 4.53 -0.14
C PRO A 316 -3.97 5.00 -0.79
N LYS A 317 -5.07 4.31 -0.53
CA LYS A 317 -6.40 4.66 -1.05
C LYS A 317 -7.00 5.84 -0.27
N THR A 318 -7.36 6.92 -0.97
CA THR A 318 -8.09 8.07 -0.39
C THR A 318 -9.57 7.79 -0.11
N LYS A 319 -10.15 6.75 -0.73
CA LYS A 319 -11.59 6.41 -0.63
C LYS A 319 -12.01 5.75 0.69
N LYS A 320 -11.08 5.28 1.53
CA LYS A 320 -11.45 4.75 2.86
C LYS A 320 -11.55 5.92 3.86
N PRO A 321 -12.66 6.06 4.60
CA PRO A 321 -12.87 7.22 5.45
C PRO A 321 -11.92 7.18 6.63
N ARG A 322 -11.10 8.25 6.74
CA ARG A 322 -10.20 8.64 7.84
C ARG A 322 -9.16 7.58 8.25
N PRO A 323 -7.88 7.92 8.46
CA PRO A 323 -7.10 7.10 9.38
C PRO A 323 -7.91 6.99 10.67
N ASN A 324 -8.21 5.77 11.13
CA ASN A 324 -8.71 5.60 12.49
C ASN A 324 -7.75 6.39 13.37
N THR A 325 -8.20 7.49 13.97
CA THR A 325 -7.34 8.41 14.74
C THR A 325 -6.74 7.73 15.98
N ILE A 326 -7.08 6.46 16.19
CA ILE A 326 -6.58 5.57 17.21
C ILE A 326 -6.23 4.23 16.51
N SER A 327 -5.17 4.21 15.69
CA SER A 327 -4.55 2.95 15.30
C SER A 327 -3.64 2.52 16.45
N LYS A 328 -3.85 1.29 16.97
CA LYS A 328 -3.01 0.76 18.06
C LYS A 328 -1.58 0.48 17.60
N PHE A 329 -1.39 0.20 16.32
CA PHE A 329 -0.09 -0.02 15.70
C PHE A 329 0.22 1.12 14.73
N VAL A 330 1.52 1.32 14.47
CA VAL A 330 2.00 2.29 13.48
C VAL A 330 1.91 1.65 12.09
N PRO A 331 1.06 2.14 11.16
CA PRO A 331 0.95 1.56 9.83
C PRO A 331 2.16 1.97 8.97
N ALA A 332 3.25 1.21 9.08
CA ALA A 332 4.48 1.42 8.33
C ALA A 332 4.29 1.27 6.82
N GLU A 333 3.50 0.28 6.37
CA GLU A 333 3.33 -0.05 4.95
C GLU A 333 2.76 1.11 4.11
N ASN A 334 1.70 1.78 4.60
CA ASN A 334 1.12 2.91 3.87
C ASN A 334 2.07 4.11 3.85
N THR A 335 2.82 4.31 4.93
CA THR A 335 3.83 5.37 5.06
C THR A 335 4.98 5.13 4.08
N MET A 336 5.48 3.90 4.02
CA MET A 336 6.49 3.45 3.05
C MET A 336 6.01 3.67 1.62
N LYS A 337 4.79 3.23 1.29
CA LYS A 337 4.23 3.38 -0.07
C LYS A 337 4.14 4.85 -0.47
N TYR A 338 3.64 5.70 0.43
CA TYR A 338 3.55 7.13 0.19
C TYR A 338 4.93 7.78 -0.07
N ALA A 339 5.93 7.46 0.76
CA ALA A 339 7.26 8.06 0.69
C ALA A 339 8.11 7.55 -0.48
N THR A 340 8.04 6.25 -0.79
CA THR A 340 8.99 5.57 -1.70
C THR A 340 8.45 5.23 -3.08
N ARG A 341 7.11 5.21 -3.28
CA ARG A 341 6.49 4.88 -4.60
C ARG A 341 6.23 6.11 -5.48
N GLY A 342 6.90 7.22 -5.22
CA GLY A 342 6.83 8.42 -6.07
C GLY A 342 5.63 9.34 -5.84
N PHE A 343 4.63 8.97 -5.03
CA PHE A 343 3.50 9.87 -4.75
C PHE A 343 3.98 11.17 -4.09
N MET A 344 4.75 11.05 -3.00
CA MET A 344 5.35 12.21 -2.32
C MET A 344 6.29 12.97 -3.27
N THR A 345 7.09 12.26 -4.07
CA THR A 345 8.01 12.85 -5.04
C THR A 345 7.30 13.75 -6.06
N LEU A 346 6.21 13.27 -6.68
CA LEU A 346 5.44 14.07 -7.64
C LEU A 346 4.75 15.26 -6.95
N GLN A 347 4.27 15.09 -5.72
CA GLN A 347 3.71 16.18 -4.92
C GLN A 347 4.77 17.26 -4.62
N THR A 348 5.98 16.85 -4.23
CA THR A 348 7.11 17.75 -3.99
C THR A 348 7.52 18.47 -5.25
N VAL A 349 7.55 17.80 -6.41
CA VAL A 349 7.90 18.43 -7.69
C VAL A 349 6.88 19.50 -8.08
N VAL A 350 5.58 19.22 -7.95
CA VAL A 350 4.53 20.23 -8.20
C VAL A 350 4.66 21.38 -7.19
N ALA A 351 4.88 21.09 -5.90
CA ALA A 351 5.09 22.13 -4.90
C ALA A 351 6.32 23.01 -5.19
N ARG A 352 7.43 22.41 -5.63
CA ARG A 352 8.63 23.14 -6.06
C ARG A 352 8.33 24.03 -7.25
N PHE A 353 7.61 23.52 -8.24
CA PHE A 353 7.17 24.30 -9.39
C PHE A 353 6.33 25.52 -8.98
N LEU A 354 5.32 25.31 -8.14
CA LEU A 354 4.44 26.37 -7.68
C LEU A 354 5.14 27.40 -6.78
N ASN A 355 6.09 26.98 -5.94
CA ASN A 355 6.85 27.92 -5.11
C ASN A 355 7.92 28.68 -5.90
N CYS A 356 8.58 28.01 -6.84
CA CYS A 356 9.63 28.58 -7.68
C CYS A 356 9.06 29.64 -8.64
N MET A 357 7.88 29.36 -9.21
CA MET A 357 7.28 30.10 -10.34
C MET A 357 8.34 30.42 -11.40
N PRO A 358 8.66 29.45 -12.29
CA PRO A 358 9.72 29.65 -13.27
C PRO A 358 9.51 30.88 -14.13
N ILE A 359 10.58 31.55 -14.54
CA ILE A 359 10.49 32.69 -15.45
C ILE A 359 9.88 32.23 -16.77
N TRP A 360 8.85 32.95 -17.21
CA TRP A 360 8.18 32.74 -18.49
C TRP A 360 8.49 33.89 -19.45
N ASP A 361 8.97 33.56 -20.65
CA ASP A 361 9.12 34.54 -21.73
C ASP A 361 7.95 34.39 -22.72
N ALA A 362 7.01 35.34 -22.64
CA ALA A 362 5.83 35.36 -23.48
C ALA A 362 6.12 35.62 -24.97
N GLN A 363 7.33 36.08 -25.34
CA GLN A 363 7.69 36.28 -26.75
C GLN A 363 8.18 35.00 -27.43
N SER A 364 8.95 34.19 -26.70
CA SER A 364 9.48 32.92 -27.20
C SER A 364 8.61 31.73 -26.83
N GLU A 365 7.61 31.91 -25.95
CA GLU A 365 6.78 30.85 -25.39
C GLU A 365 7.64 29.75 -24.73
N THR A 366 8.68 30.18 -24.01
CA THR A 366 9.60 29.27 -23.32
C THR A 366 9.89 29.67 -21.87
N THR A 367 10.27 28.69 -21.08
CA THR A 367 10.89 28.87 -19.77
C THR A 367 12.31 28.33 -19.75
N ASN A 368 13.18 29.00 -19.00
CA ASN A 368 14.54 28.53 -18.72
C ASN A 368 14.67 27.77 -17.39
N GLY A 369 13.54 27.54 -16.70
CA GLY A 369 13.50 26.86 -15.39
C GLY A 369 14.12 27.67 -14.23
N THR A 370 14.52 28.92 -14.42
CA THR A 370 15.00 29.76 -13.31
C THR A 370 13.82 30.28 -12.50
N CYS A 371 13.92 30.28 -11.18
CA CYS A 371 12.83 30.73 -10.31
C CYS A 371 12.72 32.24 -10.30
N GLN A 372 11.51 32.76 -10.40
CA GLN A 372 11.23 34.18 -10.23
C GLN A 372 11.18 34.58 -8.74
N VAL A 373 10.78 33.65 -7.87
CA VAL A 373 10.71 33.88 -6.42
C VAL A 373 12.05 33.53 -5.78
N ASP A 374 12.87 34.54 -5.53
CA ASP A 374 14.19 34.36 -4.92
C ASP A 374 14.11 33.66 -3.54
N GLN A 375 13.06 33.91 -2.76
CA GLN A 375 12.87 33.29 -1.44
C GLN A 375 12.57 31.79 -1.51
N ALA A 376 12.14 31.28 -2.67
CA ALA A 376 11.89 29.87 -2.89
C ALA A 376 13.18 29.08 -3.18
N VAL A 377 14.30 29.78 -3.43
CA VAL A 377 15.59 29.15 -3.76
C VAL A 377 16.62 29.48 -2.71
N MET A 378 17.25 28.44 -2.16
CA MET A 378 18.40 28.63 -1.28
C MET A 378 19.65 28.96 -2.10
N ALA A 379 20.40 29.96 -1.64
CA ALA A 379 21.70 30.30 -2.19
C ALA A 379 22.71 29.14 -2.06
N ALA A 380 23.55 28.95 -3.08
CA ALA A 380 24.58 27.92 -3.09
C ALA A 380 25.55 28.10 -1.90
N ASN A 381 25.69 27.07 -1.08
CA ASN A 381 26.57 27.04 0.08
C ASN A 381 27.00 25.61 0.32
N ALA A 382 28.32 25.36 0.38
CA ALA A 382 28.89 24.02 0.52
C ALA A 382 28.30 23.21 1.69
N GLU A 383 28.07 23.83 2.85
CA GLU A 383 27.52 23.12 4.02
C GLU A 383 26.04 22.77 3.83
N ASN A 384 25.26 23.67 3.23
CA ASN A 384 23.85 23.40 2.95
C ASN A 384 23.68 22.40 1.81
N ASP A 385 24.51 22.49 0.77
CA ASP A 385 24.53 21.58 -0.37
C ASP A 385 24.88 20.15 0.09
N ARG A 386 25.85 20.00 1.01
CA ARG A 386 26.14 18.70 1.63
C ARG A 386 24.93 18.12 2.36
N ARG A 387 24.18 18.94 3.11
CA ARG A 387 22.96 18.52 3.81
C ARG A 387 21.84 18.13 2.85
N LEU A 388 21.70 18.85 1.74
CA LEU A 388 20.72 18.50 0.71
C LEU A 388 21.06 17.18 0.02
N LEU A 389 22.34 16.91 -0.24
CA LEU A 389 22.79 15.65 -0.84
C LEU A 389 22.57 14.44 0.09
N GLU A 390 22.41 14.64 1.40
CA GLU A 390 21.97 13.56 2.30
C GLU A 390 20.61 12.97 1.88
N GLN A 391 19.75 13.72 1.16
CA GLN A 391 18.52 13.15 0.61
C GLN A 391 18.81 12.05 -0.40
N LEU A 392 19.81 12.25 -1.27
CA LEU A 392 20.19 11.27 -2.28
C LEU A 392 20.87 10.06 -1.65
N GLU A 393 21.67 10.28 -0.60
CA GLU A 393 22.30 9.19 0.17
C GLU A 393 21.27 8.30 0.86
N LYS A 394 20.25 8.93 1.46
CA LYS A 394 19.17 8.22 2.17
C LYS A 394 18.05 7.75 1.25
N ASP A 395 18.10 8.03 -0.05
CA ASP A 395 17.14 7.50 -1.00
C ASP A 395 17.37 6.00 -1.17
N MET A 396 16.39 5.21 -0.74
CA MET A 396 16.46 3.75 -0.79
C MET A 396 16.76 3.24 -2.21
N ILE A 397 16.18 3.84 -3.26
CA ILE A 397 16.38 3.38 -4.63
C ILE A 397 17.80 3.66 -5.11
N ILE A 398 18.31 4.87 -4.88
CA ILE A 398 19.66 5.24 -5.29
C ILE A 398 20.72 4.48 -4.49
N GLY A 399 20.51 4.34 -3.18
CA GLY A 399 21.35 3.50 -2.33
C GLY A 399 21.44 2.06 -2.87
N THR A 400 20.31 1.47 -3.27
CA THR A 400 20.30 0.12 -3.86
C THR A 400 20.98 0.03 -5.21
N ALA A 401 20.91 1.08 -6.03
CA ALA A 401 21.60 1.13 -7.30
C ALA A 401 23.13 1.18 -7.09
N PHE A 402 23.60 1.93 -6.09
CA PHE A 402 25.02 1.97 -5.74
C PHE A 402 25.52 0.65 -5.16
N THR A 403 24.77 0.02 -4.25
CA THR A 403 25.16 -1.30 -3.74
C THR A 403 25.22 -2.34 -4.86
N LEU A 404 24.24 -2.35 -5.76
CA LEU A 404 24.23 -3.23 -6.92
C LEU A 404 25.44 -3.03 -7.84
N LEU A 405 25.76 -1.77 -8.17
CA LEU A 405 26.91 -1.51 -9.04
C LEU A 405 28.23 -1.90 -8.38
N ASN A 406 28.34 -1.70 -7.07
CA ASN A 406 29.53 -2.09 -6.31
C ASN A 406 29.67 -3.60 -6.15
N THR A 407 28.57 -4.37 -6.07
CA THR A 407 28.63 -5.85 -6.02
C THR A 407 28.97 -6.45 -7.38
N VAL A 408 28.46 -5.86 -8.48
CA VAL A 408 28.69 -6.38 -9.84
C VAL A 408 30.01 -5.86 -10.45
N LYS A 409 30.69 -4.92 -9.81
CA LYS A 409 31.94 -4.32 -10.29
C LYS A 409 33.06 -5.33 -10.57
N ASP A 410 33.25 -6.34 -9.72
CA ASP A 410 34.32 -7.33 -9.91
C ASP A 410 34.06 -8.21 -11.14
N LEU A 411 32.79 -8.47 -11.44
CA LEU A 411 32.35 -9.16 -12.66
C LEU A 411 32.55 -8.28 -13.90
N ILE A 412 32.19 -6.99 -13.84
CA ILE A 412 32.44 -6.07 -14.96
C ILE A 412 33.95 -5.92 -15.21
N THR A 413 34.75 -5.92 -14.15
CA THR A 413 36.21 -5.84 -14.24
C THR A 413 36.78 -7.06 -14.96
N SER A 414 36.24 -8.27 -14.72
CA SER A 414 36.68 -9.49 -15.39
C SER A 414 36.26 -9.57 -16.86
N ILE A 415 35.05 -9.11 -17.20
CA ILE A 415 34.53 -9.15 -18.58
C ILE A 415 35.12 -8.03 -19.44
N ALA A 416 35.18 -6.80 -18.93
CA ALA A 416 35.57 -5.63 -19.71
C ALA A 416 37.05 -5.24 -19.58
N SER A 417 37.82 -5.93 -18.71
CA SER A 417 39.21 -5.57 -18.38
C SER A 417 39.35 -4.09 -17.96
N VAL A 418 38.41 -3.62 -17.15
CA VAL A 418 38.31 -2.22 -16.71
C VAL A 418 38.13 -2.18 -15.20
N THR A 419 39.06 -1.51 -14.49
CA THR A 419 38.92 -1.29 -13.05
C THR A 419 37.92 -0.18 -12.78
N LEU A 420 36.86 -0.49 -12.05
CA LEU A 420 35.84 0.49 -11.65
C LEU A 420 36.13 1.03 -10.24
N PRO A 421 35.97 2.33 -9.97
CA PRO A 421 35.97 2.84 -8.61
C PRO A 421 34.67 2.43 -7.88
N ASN A 422 34.69 2.45 -6.54
CA ASN A 422 33.44 2.31 -5.78
C ASN A 422 32.56 3.53 -6.04
N VAL A 423 31.28 3.29 -6.28
CA VAL A 423 30.31 4.35 -6.55
C VAL A 423 29.55 4.65 -5.27
N SER A 424 29.53 5.92 -4.90
CA SER A 424 28.80 6.50 -3.77
C SER A 424 28.42 7.93 -4.13
N VAL A 425 27.66 8.60 -3.26
CA VAL A 425 27.29 10.02 -3.46
C VAL A 425 28.53 10.92 -3.60
N ASP A 426 29.62 10.61 -2.89
CA ASP A 426 30.86 11.38 -2.93
C ASP A 426 31.65 11.23 -4.23
N THR A 427 31.42 10.16 -5.00
CA THR A 427 32.15 9.90 -6.25
C THR A 427 31.41 10.37 -7.51
N ILE A 428 30.25 11.02 -7.34
CA ILE A 428 29.48 11.62 -8.44
C ILE A 428 30.29 12.74 -9.09
N PRO A 429 30.32 12.84 -10.45
CA PRO A 429 30.99 13.92 -11.15
C PRO A 429 30.52 15.32 -10.69
N PRO A 430 31.41 16.32 -10.54
CA PRO A 430 31.03 17.65 -10.04
C PRO A 430 29.92 18.34 -10.83
N LEU A 431 29.92 18.17 -12.17
CA LEU A 431 28.86 18.71 -13.03
C LEU A 431 27.50 18.06 -12.72
N SER A 432 27.48 16.75 -12.46
CA SER A 432 26.28 16.01 -12.08
C SER A 432 25.77 16.42 -10.70
N VAL A 433 26.68 16.66 -9.74
CA VAL A 433 26.32 17.15 -8.40
C VAL A 433 25.59 18.48 -8.48
N GLU A 434 26.12 19.45 -9.25
CA GLU A 434 25.45 20.75 -9.40
C GLU A 434 24.06 20.61 -10.04
N ARG A 435 23.90 19.73 -11.04
CA ARG A 435 22.58 19.46 -11.65
C ARG A 435 21.59 18.84 -10.67
N LEU A 436 22.05 17.96 -9.78
CA LEU A 436 21.22 17.38 -8.72
C LEU A 436 20.85 18.43 -7.65
N LEU A 437 21.73 19.37 -7.36
CA LEU A 437 21.52 20.41 -6.35
C LEU A 437 20.49 21.47 -6.77
N VAL A 438 20.37 21.79 -8.07
CA VAL A 438 19.41 22.79 -8.57
C VAL A 438 17.99 22.58 -8.01
N PRO A 439 17.32 21.43 -8.22
CA PRO A 439 15.99 21.20 -7.66
C PRO A 439 16.00 21.00 -6.13
N LEU A 440 17.10 20.55 -5.54
CA LEU A 440 17.19 20.36 -4.08
C LEU A 440 17.26 21.68 -3.31
N ARG A 441 17.77 22.75 -3.95
CA ARG A 441 17.77 24.11 -3.39
C ARG A 441 16.40 24.79 -3.47
N MET A 442 15.43 24.22 -4.18
CA MET A 442 14.07 24.78 -4.30
C MET A 442 13.16 24.31 -3.17
N ALA A 443 12.32 25.20 -2.65
CA ALA A 443 11.36 24.91 -1.60
C ALA A 443 10.18 24.04 -2.13
N PRO A 444 9.75 22.97 -1.43
CA PRO A 444 10.26 22.51 -0.14
C PRO A 444 11.61 21.79 -0.23
N GLN A 445 12.51 22.20 0.66
CA GLN A 445 13.84 21.61 0.83
C GLN A 445 13.80 20.49 1.87
N SER A 446 14.49 19.40 1.57
CA SER A 446 14.49 18.16 2.33
C SER A 446 15.75 18.05 3.19
N TYR A 447 15.91 18.93 4.19
CA TYR A 447 17.16 19.10 4.95
C TYR A 447 17.74 17.84 5.64
N HIS A 448 17.02 16.72 5.70
CA HIS A 448 17.53 15.42 6.16
C HIS A 448 16.87 14.23 5.42
N GLY A 449 16.62 14.38 4.12
CA GLY A 449 16.02 13.31 3.30
C GLY A 449 14.48 13.23 3.34
N ALA A 450 13.82 14.30 3.78
CA ALA A 450 12.36 14.41 3.85
C ALA A 450 11.69 13.17 4.48
N GLY A 451 12.12 12.85 5.70
CA GLY A 451 11.62 11.69 6.44
C GLY A 451 10.13 11.74 6.74
N VAL A 452 9.44 10.66 6.39
CA VAL A 452 8.04 10.38 6.71
C VAL A 452 8.00 9.19 7.67
N TYR A 453 7.36 9.40 8.81
CA TYR A 453 7.16 8.37 9.81
C TYR A 453 5.84 8.58 10.55
N GLY A 454 5.27 7.49 11.03
CA GLY A 454 4.08 7.54 11.88
C GLY A 454 4.42 8.01 13.29
N THR A 455 3.43 8.59 13.96
CA THR A 455 3.54 8.96 15.38
C THR A 455 3.68 7.70 16.25
N PRO A 456 4.49 7.75 17.32
CA PRO A 456 4.61 6.62 18.25
C PRO A 456 3.28 6.35 18.96
N THR A 457 3.12 5.11 19.42
CA THR A 457 1.92 4.64 20.12
C THR A 457 2.14 4.59 21.63
N GLN A 458 1.08 4.79 22.41
CA GLN A 458 1.10 4.59 23.86
C GLN A 458 1.05 3.08 24.17
N ALA A 459 1.50 2.68 25.36
CA ALA A 459 1.42 1.28 25.76
C ALA A 459 -0.04 0.78 25.81
N PHE A 460 -0.30 -0.43 25.32
CA PHE A 460 -1.64 -1.02 25.33
C PHE A 460 -1.60 -2.54 25.47
N ARG A 461 -2.73 -3.10 25.93
CA ARG A 461 -2.95 -4.54 25.97
C ARG A 461 -3.56 -5.01 24.65
N TYR A 462 -2.89 -5.96 24.00
CA TYR A 462 -3.29 -6.54 22.74
C TYR A 462 -3.77 -7.98 22.95
N ALA A 463 -4.94 -8.31 22.41
CA ALA A 463 -5.51 -9.65 22.52
C ALA A 463 -5.61 -10.27 21.10
N PRO A 464 -4.52 -10.86 20.58
CA PRO A 464 -4.43 -11.29 19.18
C PRO A 464 -5.51 -12.30 18.79
N PHE A 465 -5.99 -13.09 19.76
CA PHE A 465 -7.09 -14.04 19.58
C PHE A 465 -8.29 -13.41 18.87
N PHE A 466 -8.75 -12.24 19.35
CA PHE A 466 -9.99 -11.63 18.86
C PHE A 466 -9.86 -11.13 17.42
N ASP A 467 -8.67 -10.68 17.01
CA ASP A 467 -8.43 -10.24 15.63
C ASP A 467 -8.43 -11.44 14.67
N LYS A 468 -7.84 -12.58 15.09
CA LYS A 468 -7.84 -13.83 14.29
C LYS A 468 -9.23 -14.43 14.14
N ILE A 469 -10.05 -14.40 15.20
CA ILE A 469 -11.39 -15.01 15.16
C ILE A 469 -12.49 -14.04 14.71
N ALA A 470 -12.19 -12.77 14.41
CA ALA A 470 -13.19 -11.73 14.11
C ALA A 470 -14.19 -12.14 13.00
N VAL A 471 -13.71 -12.87 11.98
CA VAL A 471 -14.54 -13.36 10.86
C VAL A 471 -15.29 -14.64 11.22
N VAL A 472 -14.69 -15.52 12.03
CA VAL A 472 -15.26 -16.83 12.40
C VAL A 472 -16.27 -16.71 13.52
N PHE A 473 -16.10 -15.73 14.42
CA PHE A 473 -16.94 -15.53 15.59
C PHE A 473 -18.44 -15.34 15.23
N PRO A 474 -18.82 -14.48 14.28
CA PRO A 474 -20.21 -14.36 13.85
C PRO A 474 -20.76 -15.66 13.24
N ILE A 475 -19.96 -16.40 12.48
CA ILE A 475 -20.36 -17.66 11.85
C ILE A 475 -20.68 -18.71 12.91
N GLY A 476 -19.78 -18.87 13.89
CA GLY A 476 -20.00 -19.78 15.03
C GLY A 476 -21.26 -19.42 15.81
N PHE A 477 -21.48 -18.12 16.05
CA PHE A 477 -22.67 -17.65 16.73
C PHE A 477 -23.94 -17.97 15.93
N VAL A 478 -23.98 -17.65 14.63
CA VAL A 478 -25.13 -17.96 13.75
C VAL A 478 -25.43 -19.46 13.71
N LEU A 479 -24.40 -20.31 13.58
CA LEU A 479 -24.57 -21.77 13.59
C LEU A 479 -25.16 -22.27 14.92
N SER A 480 -24.76 -21.68 16.04
CA SER A 480 -25.28 -22.07 17.36
C SER A 480 -26.78 -21.76 17.52
N TYR A 481 -27.29 -20.68 16.91
CA TYR A 481 -28.71 -20.31 16.92
C TYR A 481 -29.52 -20.99 15.82
N LEU A 482 -28.89 -21.65 14.85
CA LEU A 482 -29.59 -22.30 13.73
C LEU A 482 -30.58 -23.37 14.21
N TYR A 483 -30.22 -24.12 15.26
CA TYR A 483 -31.12 -25.08 15.87
C TYR A 483 -32.39 -24.41 16.42
N LEU A 484 -32.24 -23.28 17.12
CA LEU A 484 -33.37 -22.51 17.66
C LEU A 484 -34.29 -22.03 16.54
N VAL A 485 -33.73 -21.46 15.47
CA VAL A 485 -34.49 -20.99 14.30
C VAL A 485 -35.23 -22.15 13.62
N SER A 486 -34.57 -23.29 13.43
CA SER A 486 -35.19 -24.49 12.86
C SER A 486 -36.39 -24.97 13.69
N ARG A 487 -36.29 -24.98 15.02
CA ARG A 487 -37.38 -25.38 15.91
C ARG A 487 -38.56 -24.41 15.90
N VAL A 488 -38.29 -23.10 15.81
CA VAL A 488 -39.33 -22.09 15.61
C VAL A 488 -40.08 -22.38 14.30
N ILE A 489 -39.37 -22.63 13.20
CA ILE A 489 -39.96 -22.93 11.88
C ILE A 489 -40.79 -24.22 11.92
N VAL A 490 -40.27 -25.31 12.49
CA VAL A 490 -41.01 -26.57 12.61
C VAL A 490 -42.28 -26.38 13.43
N SER A 491 -42.25 -25.56 14.47
CA SER A 491 -43.45 -25.25 15.27
C SER A 491 -44.49 -24.49 14.44
N PHE A 492 -44.08 -23.50 13.65
CA PHE A 492 -44.97 -22.81 12.71
C PHE A 492 -45.51 -23.73 11.62
N LEU A 493 -44.69 -24.66 11.12
CA LEU A 493 -45.07 -25.62 10.10
C LEU A 493 -46.09 -26.63 10.64
N MET A 494 -45.88 -27.15 11.85
CA MET A 494 -46.86 -27.99 12.55
C MET A 494 -48.17 -27.26 12.82
N GLU A 495 -48.11 -25.98 13.22
CA GLU A 495 -49.32 -25.15 13.43
C GLU A 495 -50.11 -24.93 12.12
N LYS A 496 -49.40 -24.90 11.00
CA LYS A 496 -49.96 -24.80 9.65
C LYS A 496 -50.55 -26.15 9.18
N GLU A 497 -49.82 -27.26 9.33
CA GLU A 497 -50.25 -28.61 8.91
C GLU A 497 -51.49 -29.08 9.68
N THR A 498 -51.51 -28.83 11.00
CA THR A 498 -52.67 -29.16 11.85
C THR A 498 -53.87 -28.22 11.64
N ARG A 499 -53.73 -27.18 10.81
CA ARG A 499 -54.68 -26.07 10.62
C ARG A 499 -55.09 -25.37 11.93
N SER A 500 -54.33 -25.56 13.01
CA SER A 500 -54.61 -24.96 14.30
C SER A 500 -54.50 -23.42 14.24
N ARG A 501 -53.64 -22.91 13.35
CA ARG A 501 -53.55 -21.47 13.05
C ARG A 501 -54.86 -20.90 12.50
N GLU A 502 -55.49 -21.58 11.54
CA GLU A 502 -56.77 -21.13 10.96
C GLU A 502 -57.92 -21.27 11.96
N LEU A 503 -57.90 -22.32 12.79
CA LEU A 503 -58.86 -22.48 13.88
C LEU A 503 -58.79 -21.30 14.86
N MET A 504 -57.59 -20.85 15.22
CA MET A 504 -57.40 -19.69 16.11
C MET A 504 -57.87 -18.37 15.46
N ARG A 505 -57.72 -18.21 14.14
CA ARG A 505 -58.31 -17.07 13.42
C ARG A 505 -59.83 -17.09 13.46
N ILE A 506 -60.45 -18.26 13.29
CA ILE A 506 -61.92 -18.41 13.39
C ILE A 506 -62.42 -18.07 14.80
N LEU A 507 -61.64 -18.40 15.83
CA LEU A 507 -61.91 -18.04 17.24
C LEU A 507 -61.69 -16.54 17.54
N GLY A 508 -61.26 -15.75 16.55
CA GLY A 508 -61.14 -14.29 16.65
C GLY A 508 -59.74 -13.76 16.99
N ALA A 509 -58.69 -14.58 16.94
CA ALA A 509 -57.32 -14.13 17.15
C ALA A 509 -56.75 -13.46 15.90
N LYS A 510 -56.08 -12.31 16.07
CA LYS A 510 -55.45 -11.57 14.96
C LYS A 510 -54.07 -12.15 14.61
N ASP A 511 -53.65 -12.04 13.35
CA ASP A 511 -52.35 -12.55 12.91
C ASP A 511 -51.15 -11.94 13.67
N THR A 512 -51.25 -10.68 14.07
CA THR A 512 -50.23 -10.01 14.90
C THR A 512 -50.13 -10.61 16.30
N GLU A 513 -51.25 -11.04 16.89
CA GLU A 513 -51.30 -11.64 18.23
C GLU A 513 -50.73 -13.07 18.21
N LEU A 514 -50.94 -13.83 17.14
CA LEU A 514 -50.33 -15.15 16.96
C LEU A 514 -48.80 -15.06 16.86
N PHE A 515 -48.29 -14.09 16.10
CA PHE A 515 -46.85 -13.86 16.01
C PHE A 515 -46.26 -13.37 17.34
N ALA A 516 -46.90 -12.37 17.97
CA ALA A 516 -46.49 -11.83 19.26
C ALA A 516 -46.48 -12.90 20.37
N GLY A 517 -47.44 -13.83 20.36
CA GLY A 517 -47.49 -14.94 21.31
C GLY A 517 -46.27 -15.87 21.21
N TRP A 518 -45.71 -16.09 20.02
CA TRP A 518 -44.47 -16.87 19.86
C TRP A 518 -43.24 -16.08 20.30
N VAL A 519 -43.15 -14.80 19.91
CA VAL A 519 -42.05 -13.91 20.33
C VAL A 519 -41.97 -13.83 21.86
N LEU A 520 -43.11 -13.59 22.54
CA LEU A 520 -43.16 -13.50 24.00
C LEU A 520 -42.88 -14.81 24.71
N ALA A 521 -43.13 -15.97 24.07
CA ALA A 521 -42.79 -17.28 24.64
C ALA A 521 -41.30 -17.61 24.52
N TYR A 522 -40.62 -17.14 23.46
CA TYR A 522 -39.17 -17.34 23.27
C TYR A 522 -38.32 -16.28 23.98
N LEU A 523 -38.84 -15.08 24.22
CA LEU A 523 -38.12 -13.99 24.87
C LEU A 523 -37.45 -14.39 26.22
N PRO A 524 -38.13 -15.11 27.15
CA PRO A 524 -37.51 -15.53 28.40
C PRO A 524 -36.38 -16.54 28.18
N ILE A 525 -36.52 -17.42 27.20
CA ILE A 525 -35.52 -18.45 26.85
C ILE A 525 -34.27 -17.79 26.31
N LEU A 526 -34.44 -16.81 25.41
CA LEU A 526 -33.33 -16.03 24.85
C LEU A 526 -32.65 -15.16 25.89
N LEU A 527 -33.40 -14.52 26.80
CA LEU A 527 -32.84 -13.74 27.91
C LEU A 527 -32.04 -14.63 28.87
N LEU A 528 -32.57 -15.79 29.25
CA LEU A 528 -31.85 -16.77 30.06
C LEU A 528 -30.57 -17.24 29.35
N GLY A 529 -30.67 -17.55 28.05
CA GLY A 529 -29.52 -17.95 27.23
C GLY A 529 -28.46 -16.87 27.18
N ALA A 530 -28.84 -15.61 26.96
CA ALA A 530 -27.92 -14.47 26.95
C ALA A 530 -27.27 -14.26 28.32
N MET A 531 -28.01 -14.39 29.43
CA MET A 531 -27.47 -14.30 30.79
C MET A 531 -26.48 -15.42 31.11
N LEU A 532 -26.77 -16.66 30.70
CA LEU A 532 -25.86 -17.79 30.89
C LEU A 532 -24.59 -17.63 30.04
N GLN A 533 -24.74 -17.12 28.82
CA GLN A 533 -23.65 -16.81 27.90
C GLN A 533 -22.70 -15.74 28.46
N THR A 534 -23.25 -14.64 29.00
CA THR A 534 -22.44 -13.58 29.63
C THR A 534 -21.78 -14.07 30.91
N PHE A 535 -22.48 -14.85 31.73
CA PHE A 535 -21.89 -15.45 32.93
C PHE A 535 -20.77 -16.44 32.60
N GLY A 536 -20.97 -17.30 31.59
CA GLY A 536 -19.95 -18.24 31.11
C GLY A 536 -18.69 -17.54 30.59
N ALA A 537 -18.87 -16.43 29.86
CA ALA A 537 -17.78 -15.58 29.41
C ALA A 537 -17.04 -14.92 30.60
N HIS A 538 -17.76 -14.39 31.59
CA HIS A 538 -17.18 -13.68 32.73
C HIS A 538 -16.45 -14.60 33.71
N VAL A 539 -17.07 -15.70 34.15
CA VAL A 539 -16.46 -16.65 35.10
C VAL A 539 -15.15 -17.20 34.55
N SER A 540 -15.13 -17.45 33.24
CA SER A 540 -13.95 -17.98 32.59
C SER A 540 -12.87 -16.93 32.34
N ALA A 541 -13.24 -15.65 32.28
CA ALA A 541 -12.31 -14.51 32.23
C ALA A 541 -11.67 -14.19 33.59
N THR A 542 -12.32 -14.50 34.71
CA THR A 542 -11.75 -14.37 36.06
C THR A 542 -10.88 -15.55 36.48
N ALA A 543 -10.99 -16.68 35.78
CA ALA A 543 -10.20 -17.89 36.03
C ALA A 543 -8.92 -17.99 35.17
N SER A 544 -8.65 -16.96 34.38
CA SER A 544 -7.43 -16.73 33.59
C SER A 544 -6.75 -15.48 34.12
#